data_AF-A0A8B9FZC8-F1
#
_entry.id   AF-A0A8B9FZC8-F1
#
_cell.length_a   1.000
_cell.length_b   1.000
_cell.length_c   1.000
_cell.angle_alpha   90.00
_cell.angle_beta   90.00
_cell.angle_gamma   90.00
#
_symmetry.space_group_name_H-M   'P 1'
#
loop_
_entity.id
_entity.type
_entity.pdbx_description
1 polymer ?
#
loop_
_entity_poly.entity_id
_entity_poly.type
_entity_poly.pdbx_seq_one_letter_code
_entity_poly.pdbx_strand_id
1 'polypeptide(L)'
;MPSEMLIKIFSYLDTVSLLAVGRVNRHFYHLANDNGIWLKIYSSCFQPKKTLWKMKSEQTESVSLGCAALHDRKPGYWKKEYIFKQIAVVKARVMQLVKPVDPYTGLPCKNKEAMKASGLSWIIVLKDKIGKEHVMEEANLSFKDTSVTILWYSTDWPCLDILSTLKLFGVIPLLPDQSRARSKNGPRYRSLIAEYRLANLTEKSVEVGADKLVRLFCLNSGLVVGLWKVKNEIAFVMTSLHYHQLFERSTLGSATVKYALPPHKPLLDDVDPEYGLHDYSLHLDMHGRSCTYLCGTFKSLFCRKGRVGRTVRCDFKMIPAVMFSFYIQYFCFKGRNLN
;
A
#
# COMPACT_ATOMS: atom_id res chain seq x y z
N MET A 1 4.43 40.17 10.22
CA MET A 1 2.95 40.19 10.21
C MET A 1 2.46 39.66 11.57
N PRO A 2 1.47 40.28 12.21
CA PRO A 2 0.92 39.80 13.48
C PRO A 2 0.30 38.39 13.38
N SER A 3 0.32 37.63 14.49
CA SER A 3 -0.17 36.25 14.52
C SER A 3 -1.65 36.14 14.20
N GLU A 4 -2.45 37.13 14.60
CA GLU A 4 -3.89 37.22 14.38
C GLU A 4 -4.21 37.30 12.88
N MET A 5 -3.41 38.07 12.14
CA MET A 5 -3.55 38.21 10.69
C MET A 5 -3.15 36.91 9.98
N LEU A 6 -2.09 36.24 10.45
CA LEU A 6 -1.66 34.95 9.92
C LEU A 6 -2.72 33.86 10.17
N ILE A 7 -3.30 33.78 11.35
CA ILE A 7 -4.40 32.84 11.67
C ILE A 7 -5.60 33.10 10.76
N LYS A 8 -5.95 34.37 10.54
CA LYS A 8 -7.03 34.74 9.63
C LYS A 8 -6.75 34.28 8.20
N ILE A 9 -5.53 34.48 7.69
CA ILE A 9 -5.09 33.98 6.38
C ILE A 9 -5.17 32.44 6.33
N PHE A 10 -4.63 31.76 7.35
CA PHE A 10 -4.62 30.29 7.43
C PHE A 10 -6.02 29.70 7.48
N SER A 11 -7.00 30.43 8.03
CA SER A 11 -8.40 29.99 8.07
C SER A 11 -9.09 29.89 6.70
N TYR A 12 -8.49 30.47 5.65
CA TYR A 12 -8.97 30.38 4.26
C TYR A 12 -8.28 29.26 3.48
N LEU A 13 -7.21 28.66 4.01
CA LEU A 13 -6.48 27.58 3.33
C LEU A 13 -7.25 26.27 3.41
N ASP A 14 -7.13 25.44 2.36
CA ASP A 14 -7.57 24.05 2.41
C ASP A 14 -6.67 23.22 3.34
N THR A 15 -7.13 22.03 3.72
CA THR A 15 -6.42 21.19 4.68
C THR A 15 -5.02 20.77 4.22
N VAL A 16 -4.81 20.58 2.91
CA VAL A 16 -3.51 20.18 2.36
C VAL A 16 -2.54 21.35 2.45
N SER A 17 -2.98 22.54 2.02
CA SER A 17 -2.18 23.76 2.12
C SER A 17 -1.88 24.14 3.57
N LEU A 18 -2.84 23.99 4.49
CA LEU A 18 -2.63 24.25 5.92
C LEU A 18 -1.58 23.31 6.53
N LEU A 19 -1.58 22.03 6.14
CA LEU A 19 -0.53 21.08 6.55
C LEU A 19 0.84 21.41 5.94
N ALA A 20 0.87 21.93 4.71
CA ALA A 20 2.10 22.34 4.05
C ALA A 20 2.72 23.59 4.72
N VAL A 21 1.90 24.59 5.07
CA VAL A 21 2.32 25.80 5.79
C VAL A 21 2.99 25.45 7.12
N GLY A 22 2.48 24.44 7.83
CA GLY A 22 3.08 23.97 9.07
C GLY A 22 4.50 23.40 8.93
N ARG A 23 4.99 23.12 7.71
CA ARG A 23 6.36 22.64 7.46
C ARG A 23 7.35 23.78 7.20
N VAL A 24 6.89 25.02 7.03
CA VAL A 24 7.74 26.14 6.62
C VAL A 24 8.66 26.60 7.75
N ASN A 25 8.11 26.82 8.95
CA ASN A 25 8.88 27.20 10.13
C ASN A 25 8.13 26.87 11.43
N ARG A 26 8.81 26.96 12.58
CA ARG A 26 8.23 26.62 13.89
C ARG A 26 7.04 27.50 14.27
N HIS A 27 7.09 28.80 13.95
CA HIS A 27 5.99 29.72 14.25
C HIS A 27 4.73 29.34 13.45
N PHE A 28 4.89 29.09 12.16
CA PHE A 28 3.82 28.65 11.25
C PHE A 28 3.29 27.28 11.63
N TYR A 29 4.14 26.37 12.13
CA TYR A 29 3.70 25.10 12.69
C TYR A 29 2.73 25.29 13.86
N HIS A 30 3.05 26.18 14.80
CA HIS A 30 2.16 26.45 15.94
C HIS A 30 0.83 27.07 15.49
N LEU A 31 0.88 28.09 14.63
CA LEU A 31 -0.32 28.75 14.11
C LEU A 31 -1.18 27.84 13.22
N ALA A 32 -0.57 26.98 12.40
CA ALA A 32 -1.30 26.01 11.57
C ALA A 32 -1.92 24.87 12.38
N ASN A 33 -1.53 24.70 13.65
CA ASN A 33 -2.15 23.75 14.59
C ASN A 33 -3.21 24.42 15.49
N ASP A 34 -3.64 25.64 15.16
CA ASP A 34 -4.67 26.36 15.90
C ASP A 34 -5.98 25.54 15.98
N ASN A 35 -6.47 25.36 17.20
CA ASN A 35 -7.66 24.54 17.46
C ASN A 35 -8.94 25.17 16.89
N GLY A 36 -9.01 26.50 16.74
CA GLY A 36 -10.14 27.20 16.16
C GLY A 36 -10.29 26.91 14.66
N ILE A 37 -9.19 26.99 13.90
CA ILE A 37 -9.17 26.64 12.47
C ILE A 37 -9.61 25.18 12.27
N TRP A 38 -9.01 24.25 13.01
CA TRP A 38 -9.32 22.82 12.85
C TRP A 38 -10.71 22.43 13.33
N LEU A 39 -11.24 23.07 14.38
CA LEU A 39 -12.62 22.86 14.80
C LEU A 39 -13.61 23.32 13.72
N LYS A 40 -13.35 24.44 13.07
CA LYS A 40 -14.18 24.93 11.95
C LYS A 40 -14.19 23.94 10.79
N ILE A 41 -13.02 23.42 10.41
CA ILE A 41 -12.87 22.39 9.35
C ILE A 41 -13.56 21.09 9.76
N TYR A 42 -13.36 20.63 11.00
CA TYR A 42 -14.00 19.44 11.51
C TYR A 42 -15.53 19.55 11.46
N SER A 43 -16.05 20.68 11.93
CA SER A 43 -17.49 20.95 12.01
C SER A 43 -18.12 21.11 10.64
N SER A 44 -17.40 21.60 9.62
CA SER A 44 -17.92 21.69 8.25
C SER A 44 -17.96 20.34 7.56
N CYS A 45 -16.95 19.48 7.77
CA CYS A 45 -16.89 18.15 7.14
C CYS A 45 -17.76 17.10 7.83
N PHE A 46 -17.99 17.21 9.14
CA PHE A 46 -18.62 16.17 9.94
C PHE A 46 -19.86 16.64 10.71
N GLN A 47 -20.60 17.63 10.18
CA GLN A 47 -21.90 18.03 10.72
C GLN A 47 -22.71 16.76 11.07
N PRO A 48 -23.24 16.63 12.30
CA PRO A 48 -24.32 15.69 12.53
C PRO A 48 -25.39 16.03 11.49
N LYS A 49 -25.83 15.05 10.70
CA LYS A 49 -27.06 15.24 9.94
C LYS A 49 -28.08 15.73 10.96
N LYS A 50 -28.53 16.99 10.85
CA LYS A 50 -29.71 17.46 11.56
C LYS A 50 -30.80 16.50 11.12
N THR A 51 -31.02 15.45 11.89
CA THR A 51 -32.24 14.67 11.80
C THR A 51 -33.33 15.71 11.89
N LEU A 52 -34.14 15.78 10.83
CA LEU A 52 -35.36 16.56 10.70
C LEU A 52 -36.33 16.18 11.82
N TRP A 53 -35.99 16.48 13.06
CA TRP A 53 -36.93 16.54 14.16
C TRP A 53 -37.49 17.96 14.10
N LYS A 54 -38.61 18.07 13.37
CA LYS A 54 -39.59 19.12 13.64
C LYS A 54 -39.95 18.98 15.12
N MET A 55 -39.37 19.81 15.97
CA MET A 55 -39.91 20.06 17.29
C MET A 55 -40.01 21.57 17.43
N LYS A 56 -41.25 22.00 17.68
CA LYS A 56 -41.68 23.39 17.70
C LYS A 56 -40.80 24.22 18.63
N SER A 57 -40.53 25.43 18.18
CA SER A 57 -40.03 26.56 18.96
C SER A 57 -40.54 26.56 20.39
N GLU A 58 -39.63 26.60 21.36
CA GLU A 58 -39.64 27.60 22.42
C GLU A 58 -38.24 27.72 23.03
N GLN A 59 -37.93 28.94 23.43
CA GLN A 59 -36.60 29.50 23.68
C GLN A 59 -35.85 28.78 24.81
N THR A 60 -34.56 28.46 24.61
CA THR A 60 -33.55 28.50 25.67
C THR A 60 -32.15 28.64 25.07
N GLU A 61 -31.53 29.80 25.29
CA GLU A 61 -30.10 30.03 25.47
C GLU A 61 -29.11 29.37 24.47
N SER A 62 -28.74 30.16 23.46
CA SER A 62 -27.47 30.00 22.74
C SER A 62 -26.28 30.39 23.63
N VAL A 63 -25.97 29.60 24.66
CA VAL A 63 -24.77 29.79 25.49
C VAL A 63 -23.63 29.00 24.84
N SER A 64 -22.79 29.74 24.11
CA SER A 64 -21.31 29.77 24.16
C SER A 64 -20.50 28.53 24.65
N LEU A 65 -20.97 27.29 24.51
CA LEU A 65 -20.20 26.10 24.90
C LEU A 65 -19.00 25.82 23.98
N GLY A 66 -18.95 26.44 22.79
CA GLY A 66 -17.89 26.23 21.81
C GLY A 66 -16.55 26.87 22.18
N CYS A 67 -16.55 28.02 22.86
CA CYS A 67 -15.32 28.78 23.16
C CYS A 67 -14.65 28.32 24.46
N ALA A 68 -15.42 27.94 25.48
CA ALA A 68 -14.86 27.50 26.77
C ALA A 68 -14.11 26.15 26.65
N ALA A 69 -14.60 25.23 25.82
CA ALA A 69 -13.98 23.92 25.59
C ALA A 69 -12.75 23.96 24.64
N LEU A 70 -12.50 25.10 23.98
CA LEU A 70 -11.36 25.28 23.05
C LEU A 70 -10.04 25.57 23.77
N HIS A 71 -10.10 26.26 24.93
CA HIS A 71 -8.91 26.70 25.65
C HIS A 71 -8.27 25.62 26.54
N ASP A 72 -9.01 24.58 26.92
CA ASP A 72 -8.51 23.50 27.79
C ASP A 72 -7.82 22.35 27.02
N ARG A 73 -7.85 22.38 25.68
CA ARG A 73 -7.31 21.31 24.85
C ARG A 73 -5.91 21.65 24.32
N LYS A 74 -5.02 20.66 24.35
CA LYS A 74 -3.67 20.78 23.79
C LYS A 74 -3.73 21.30 22.33
N PRO A 75 -2.78 22.15 21.90
CA PRO A 75 -2.70 22.61 20.51
C PRO A 75 -2.68 21.44 19.52
N GLY A 76 -3.41 21.56 18.41
CA GLY A 76 -3.51 20.52 17.39
C GLY A 76 -4.39 19.31 17.76
N TYR A 77 -5.18 19.38 18.83
CA TYR A 77 -6.15 18.33 19.18
C TYR A 77 -7.14 18.08 18.04
N TRP A 78 -7.80 19.13 17.55
CA TRP A 78 -8.83 18.99 16.51
C TRP A 78 -8.25 18.54 15.17
N LYS A 79 -6.99 18.87 14.89
CA LYS A 79 -6.25 18.32 13.74
C LYS A 79 -6.12 16.80 13.82
N LYS A 80 -5.75 16.27 15.00
CA LYS A 80 -5.62 14.82 15.21
C LYS A 80 -6.97 14.13 15.06
N GLU A 81 -8.01 14.66 15.69
CA GLU A 81 -9.38 14.13 15.59
C GLU A 81 -9.89 14.12 14.15
N TYR A 82 -9.66 15.21 13.41
CA TYR A 82 -10.03 15.31 12.01
C TYR A 82 -9.34 14.22 11.16
N ILE A 83 -8.01 14.07 11.30
CA ILE A 83 -7.25 13.04 10.57
C ILE A 83 -7.72 11.63 10.96
N PHE A 84 -7.93 11.38 12.26
CA PHE A 84 -8.40 10.08 12.74
C PHE A 84 -9.78 9.72 12.18
N LYS A 85 -10.72 10.67 12.16
CA LYS A 85 -12.04 10.50 11.55
C LYS A 85 -11.96 10.22 10.05
N GLN A 86 -11.11 10.95 9.32
CA GLN A 86 -10.89 10.69 7.87
C GLN A 86 -10.38 9.26 7.64
N ILE A 87 -9.37 8.83 8.39
CA ILE A 87 -8.83 7.45 8.32
C ILE A 87 -9.92 6.43 8.66
N ALA A 88 -10.73 6.68 9.70
CA ALA A 88 -11.81 5.78 10.11
C ALA A 88 -12.89 5.63 9.02
N VAL A 89 -13.27 6.72 8.33
CA VAL A 89 -14.24 6.68 7.22
C VAL A 89 -13.70 5.83 6.07
N VAL A 90 -12.44 6.02 5.68
CA VAL A 90 -11.80 5.21 4.62
C VAL A 90 -11.75 3.74 5.04
N LYS A 91 -11.29 3.46 6.26
CA LYS A 91 -11.19 2.09 6.80
C LYS A 91 -12.55 1.40 6.80
N ALA A 92 -13.61 2.09 7.20
CA ALA A 92 -14.97 1.55 7.17
C ALA A 92 -15.42 1.20 5.74
N ARG A 93 -15.20 2.09 4.76
CA ARG A 93 -15.52 1.83 3.34
C ARG A 93 -14.76 0.61 2.81
N VAL A 94 -13.47 0.52 3.08
CA VAL A 94 -12.63 -0.61 2.68
C VAL A 94 -13.10 -1.91 3.31
N MET A 95 -13.39 -1.90 4.62
CA MET A 95 -13.83 -3.09 5.34
C MET A 95 -15.13 -3.68 4.76
N GLN A 96 -16.06 -2.83 4.30
CA GLN A 96 -17.27 -3.30 3.61
C GLN A 96 -16.98 -3.97 2.26
N LEU A 97 -15.95 -3.52 1.55
CA LEU A 97 -15.54 -4.09 0.27
C LEU A 97 -14.71 -5.38 0.44
N VAL A 98 -13.97 -5.50 1.54
CA VAL A 98 -13.10 -6.64 1.84
C VAL A 98 -13.85 -7.79 2.54
N LYS A 99 -15.00 -7.51 3.15
CA LYS A 99 -15.84 -8.49 3.85
C LYS A 99 -16.28 -9.70 2.99
N PRO A 100 -16.75 -9.55 1.73
CA PRO A 100 -17.08 -10.71 0.91
C PRO A 100 -15.81 -11.45 0.48
N VAL A 101 -15.69 -12.71 0.88
CA VAL A 101 -14.56 -13.59 0.55
C VAL A 101 -14.98 -14.59 -0.51
N ASP A 102 -14.14 -14.76 -1.52
CA ASP A 102 -14.32 -15.72 -2.58
C ASP A 102 -14.16 -17.15 -2.01
N PRO A 103 -15.16 -18.04 -2.16
CA PRO A 103 -15.09 -19.40 -1.63
C PRO A 103 -13.93 -20.23 -2.16
N TYR A 104 -13.52 -19.99 -3.40
CA TYR A 104 -12.50 -20.74 -4.13
C TYR A 104 -11.08 -20.25 -3.83
N THR A 105 -10.87 -18.93 -3.81
CA THR A 105 -9.52 -18.36 -3.57
C THR A 105 -9.26 -18.03 -2.10
N GLY A 106 -10.31 -17.88 -1.28
CA GLY A 106 -10.19 -17.41 0.10
C GLY A 106 -9.76 -15.94 0.22
N LEU A 107 -9.81 -15.18 -0.88
CA LEU A 107 -9.44 -13.77 -0.93
C LEU A 107 -10.67 -12.87 -1.04
N PRO A 108 -10.57 -11.59 -0.66
CA PRO A 108 -11.68 -10.66 -0.82
C PRO A 108 -12.09 -10.49 -2.29
N CYS A 109 -13.39 -10.59 -2.59
CA CYS A 109 -13.89 -10.51 -3.97
C CYS A 109 -13.67 -9.15 -4.64
N LYS A 110 -13.58 -8.07 -3.85
CA LYS A 110 -13.55 -6.69 -4.34
C LYS A 110 -12.23 -5.96 -4.03
N ASN A 111 -11.10 -6.68 -4.17
CA ASN A 111 -9.78 -6.11 -3.87
C ASN A 111 -9.47 -4.86 -4.70
N LYS A 112 -9.79 -4.87 -6.00
CA LYS A 112 -9.58 -3.73 -6.90
C LYS A 112 -10.37 -2.49 -6.45
N GLU A 113 -11.64 -2.67 -6.10
CA GLU A 113 -12.52 -1.60 -5.62
C GLU A 113 -12.05 -1.10 -4.26
N ALA A 114 -11.65 -2.00 -3.35
CA ALA A 114 -11.12 -1.64 -2.03
C ALA A 114 -9.86 -0.78 -2.15
N MET A 115 -8.94 -1.14 -3.05
CA MET A 115 -7.72 -0.38 -3.32
C MET A 115 -8.05 1.01 -3.90
N LYS A 116 -8.95 1.08 -4.88
CA LYS A 116 -9.41 2.37 -5.44
C LYS A 116 -10.09 3.24 -4.39
N ALA A 117 -10.95 2.67 -3.55
CA ALA A 117 -11.67 3.39 -2.50
C ALA A 117 -10.74 3.93 -1.40
N SER A 118 -9.64 3.23 -1.13
CA SER A 118 -8.61 3.68 -0.17
C SER A 118 -7.63 4.71 -0.75
N GLY A 119 -7.57 4.86 -2.08
CA GLY A 119 -6.52 5.61 -2.76
C GLY A 119 -5.13 4.96 -2.65
N LEU A 120 -5.08 3.65 -2.35
CA LEU A 120 -3.82 2.91 -2.27
C LEU A 120 -3.11 2.91 -3.62
N SER A 121 -1.84 3.29 -3.58
CA SER A 121 -0.90 3.24 -4.69
C SER A 121 0.43 2.67 -4.21
N TRP A 122 1.31 2.30 -5.15
CA TRP A 122 2.65 1.84 -4.82
C TRP A 122 3.70 2.68 -5.51
N ILE A 123 4.81 2.90 -4.80
CA ILE A 123 5.95 3.64 -5.32
C ILE A 123 7.22 2.84 -5.08
N ILE A 124 8.22 3.06 -5.93
CA ILE A 124 9.58 2.61 -5.69
C ILE A 124 10.43 3.80 -5.28
N VAL A 125 11.27 3.60 -4.26
CA VAL A 125 12.32 4.54 -3.88
C VAL A 125 13.66 3.88 -4.09
N LEU A 126 14.45 4.45 -4.99
CA LEU A 126 15.83 4.06 -5.24
C LEU A 126 16.73 4.97 -4.41
N LYS A 127 17.63 4.38 -3.63
CA LYS A 127 18.59 5.14 -2.81
C LYS A 127 19.98 4.97 -3.40
N ASP A 128 20.67 6.09 -3.57
CA ASP A 128 22.06 6.15 -4.00
C ASP A 128 23.00 5.78 -2.85
N LYS A 129 24.23 5.39 -3.18
CA LYS A 129 25.32 5.17 -2.20
C LYS A 129 25.62 6.42 -1.34
N ILE A 130 25.35 7.61 -1.88
CA ILE A 130 25.50 8.91 -1.21
C ILE A 130 24.28 9.22 -0.31
N GLY A 131 23.19 8.46 -0.45
CA GLY A 131 21.98 8.58 0.35
C GLY A 131 20.86 9.42 -0.28
N LYS A 132 21.05 9.94 -1.50
CA LYS A 132 20.00 10.60 -2.29
C LYS A 132 18.90 9.60 -2.65
N GLU A 133 17.65 10.02 -2.56
CA GLU A 133 16.48 9.20 -2.90
C GLU A 133 15.85 9.66 -4.22
N HIS A 134 15.60 8.71 -5.12
CA HIS A 134 14.87 8.90 -6.37
C HIS A 134 13.55 8.15 -6.28
N VAL A 135 12.43 8.86 -6.45
CA VAL A 135 11.09 8.31 -6.25
C VAL A 135 10.40 8.10 -7.59
N MET A 136 9.94 6.86 -7.82
CA MET A 136 9.18 6.48 -9.01
C MET A 136 7.71 6.28 -8.60
N GLU A 137 6.86 7.26 -8.92
CA GLU A 137 5.43 7.26 -8.57
C GLU A 137 4.53 6.74 -9.69
N GLU A 138 4.92 6.93 -10.94
CA GLU A 138 4.11 6.56 -12.10
C GLU A 138 4.26 5.06 -12.37
N ALA A 139 3.19 4.33 -12.16
CA ALA A 139 3.16 2.87 -12.24
C ALA A 139 1.91 2.41 -13.01
N ASN A 140 2.12 1.48 -13.94
CA ASN A 140 1.03 0.78 -14.61
C ASN A 140 0.59 -0.40 -13.76
N LEU A 141 -0.69 -0.41 -13.39
CA LEU A 141 -1.31 -1.45 -12.56
C LEU A 141 -2.13 -2.41 -13.41
N SER A 142 -1.88 -3.70 -13.24
CA SER A 142 -2.69 -4.77 -13.80
C SER A 142 -3.26 -5.61 -12.65
N PHE A 143 -4.58 -5.53 -12.47
CA PHE A 143 -5.29 -6.28 -11.43
C PHE A 143 -5.67 -7.66 -11.97
N LYS A 144 -5.31 -8.71 -11.23
CA LYS A 144 -5.68 -10.10 -11.47
C LYS A 144 -6.58 -10.60 -10.34
N ASP A 145 -6.99 -11.86 -10.40
CA ASP A 145 -7.92 -12.44 -9.43
C ASP A 145 -7.28 -12.65 -8.06
N THR A 146 -5.99 -13.03 -8.03
CA THR A 146 -5.25 -13.31 -6.79
C THR A 146 -4.10 -12.34 -6.51
N SER A 147 -3.74 -11.50 -7.47
CA SER A 147 -2.58 -10.61 -7.36
C SER A 147 -2.76 -9.29 -8.11
N VAL A 148 -1.90 -8.33 -7.80
CA VAL A 148 -1.71 -7.12 -8.60
C VAL A 148 -0.29 -7.09 -9.12
N THR A 149 -0.15 -6.89 -10.43
CA THR A 149 1.14 -6.64 -11.07
C THR A 149 1.32 -5.14 -11.26
N ILE A 150 2.49 -4.65 -10.87
CA ILE A 150 2.84 -3.24 -10.91
C ILE A 150 4.10 -3.10 -11.73
N LEU A 151 4.04 -2.26 -12.77
CA LEU A 151 5.13 -2.00 -13.69
C LEU A 151 5.53 -0.52 -13.63
N TRP A 152 6.79 -0.27 -13.28
CA TRP A 152 7.43 1.04 -13.37
C TRP A 152 8.37 1.04 -14.57
N TYR A 153 8.20 2.04 -15.44
CA TYR A 153 9.10 2.34 -16.53
C TYR A 153 9.19 3.87 -16.62
N SER A 154 10.37 4.36 -16.98
CA SER A 154 10.69 5.78 -17.06
C SER A 154 11.81 5.93 -18.08
N THR A 155 11.95 7.12 -18.65
CA THR A 155 13.14 7.48 -19.43
C THR A 155 14.31 7.86 -18.53
N ASP A 156 14.02 8.32 -17.30
CA ASP A 156 14.99 8.98 -16.42
C ASP A 156 15.35 8.08 -15.23
N TRP A 157 15.85 6.88 -15.51
CA TRP A 157 16.33 5.98 -14.46
C TRP A 157 17.75 6.34 -14.02
N PRO A 158 18.03 6.36 -12.70
CA PRO A 158 19.40 6.49 -12.22
C PRO A 158 20.23 5.26 -12.64
N CYS A 159 21.50 5.49 -12.95
CA CYS A 159 22.45 4.44 -13.30
C CYS A 159 22.56 3.40 -12.17
N LEU A 160 22.59 2.11 -12.49
CA LEU A 160 22.61 1.06 -11.46
C LEU A 160 23.86 1.16 -10.55
N ASP A 161 24.99 1.63 -11.07
CA ASP A 161 26.27 1.68 -10.37
C ASP A 161 26.27 2.66 -9.18
N ILE A 162 25.42 3.69 -9.23
CA ILE A 162 25.28 4.66 -8.14
C ILE A 162 24.29 4.21 -7.07
N LEU A 163 23.44 3.23 -7.38
CA LEU A 163 22.36 2.79 -6.50
C LEU A 163 22.84 1.76 -5.46
N SER A 164 22.31 1.87 -4.24
CA SER A 164 22.57 0.91 -3.17
C SER A 164 21.35 0.03 -2.87
N THR A 165 20.16 0.63 -2.78
CA THR A 165 18.95 -0.07 -2.33
C THR A 165 17.72 0.35 -3.12
N LEU A 166 16.82 -0.61 -3.33
CA LEU A 166 15.48 -0.40 -3.87
C LEU A 166 14.46 -0.75 -2.79
N LYS A 167 13.58 0.19 -2.48
CA LYS A 167 12.50 0.02 -1.50
C LYS A 167 11.14 0.14 -2.17
N LEU A 168 10.27 -0.82 -1.88
CA LEU A 168 8.88 -0.85 -2.33
C LEU A 168 7.97 -0.38 -1.21
N PHE A 169 7.14 0.63 -1.48
CA PHE A 169 6.21 1.19 -0.51
C PHE A 169 4.76 1.08 -0.98
N GLY A 170 3.87 0.76 -0.05
CA GLY A 170 2.44 1.06 -0.15
C GLY A 170 2.20 2.50 0.30
N VAL A 171 1.37 3.23 -0.44
CA VAL A 171 1.16 4.66 -0.25
C VAL A 171 -0.33 4.99 -0.22
N ILE A 172 -0.77 5.62 0.87
CA ILE A 172 -2.17 6.03 1.05
C ILE A 172 -2.25 7.53 1.31
N PRO A 173 -3.17 8.25 0.63
CA PRO A 173 -3.45 9.64 0.96
C PRO A 173 -4.10 9.74 2.34
N LEU A 174 -3.57 10.63 3.19
CA LEU A 174 -4.16 10.88 4.52
C LEU A 174 -5.49 11.64 4.43
N LEU A 175 -5.72 12.35 3.33
CA LEU A 175 -6.88 13.20 3.08
C LEU A 175 -7.46 12.89 1.69
N PRO A 176 -8.33 11.88 1.55
CA PRO A 176 -8.81 11.42 0.26
C PRO A 176 -9.86 12.35 -0.38
N ASP A 177 -10.57 13.14 0.43
CA ASP A 177 -11.88 13.71 0.05
C ASP A 177 -11.85 15.17 -0.44
N GLN A 178 -10.70 15.85 -0.40
CA GLN A 178 -10.68 17.32 -0.57
C GLN A 178 -10.03 17.85 -1.85
N SER A 179 -9.35 17.02 -2.65
CA SER A 179 -8.69 17.52 -3.86
C SER A 179 -9.45 17.08 -5.13
N ARG A 180 -10.10 18.04 -5.82
CA ARG A 180 -10.76 17.86 -7.14
C ARG A 180 -9.81 17.38 -8.25
N ALA A 181 -8.52 17.31 -7.99
CA ALA A 181 -7.57 16.51 -8.73
C ALA A 181 -6.67 15.81 -7.70
N ARG A 182 -6.31 14.55 -7.92
CA ARG A 182 -5.35 13.79 -7.10
C ARG A 182 -4.06 14.61 -7.00
N SER A 183 -3.92 15.41 -5.95
CA SER A 183 -2.75 16.30 -5.84
C SER A 183 -1.52 15.40 -5.76
N LYS A 184 -0.59 15.57 -6.70
CA LYS A 184 0.66 14.78 -6.74
C LYS A 184 1.46 14.95 -5.43
N ASN A 185 1.22 16.03 -4.68
CA ASN A 185 2.00 16.42 -3.50
C ASN A 185 1.24 16.40 -2.15
N GLY A 186 0.05 15.80 -2.09
CA GLY A 186 -0.71 15.72 -0.83
C GLY A 186 0.01 14.90 0.27
N PRO A 187 -0.38 15.09 1.55
CA PRO A 187 0.17 14.30 2.66
C PRO A 187 -0.18 12.82 2.49
N ARG A 188 0.86 11.99 2.42
CA ARG A 188 0.75 10.54 2.17
C ARG A 188 1.41 9.77 3.30
N TYR A 189 0.80 8.66 3.67
CA TYR A 189 1.39 7.65 4.52
C TYR A 189 2.16 6.63 3.66
N ARG A 190 3.37 6.25 4.07
CA ARG A 190 4.20 5.25 3.39
C ARG A 190 4.42 4.05 4.32
N SER A 191 4.11 2.86 3.81
CA SER A 191 4.36 1.57 4.47
C SER A 191 5.38 0.78 3.68
N LEU A 192 6.50 0.40 4.29
CA LEU A 192 7.54 -0.40 3.65
C LEU A 192 7.06 -1.84 3.46
N ILE A 193 6.97 -2.29 2.22
CA ILE A 193 6.55 -3.65 1.86
C ILE A 193 7.76 -4.56 1.72
N ALA A 194 8.77 -4.08 0.99
CA ALA A 194 9.98 -4.84 0.71
C ALA A 194 11.18 -3.91 0.50
N GLU A 195 12.37 -4.44 0.78
CA GLU A 195 13.65 -3.75 0.62
C GLU A 195 14.65 -4.72 0.01
N TYR A 196 15.37 -4.24 -1.00
CA TYR A 196 16.29 -5.01 -1.80
C TYR A 196 17.62 -4.27 -1.88
N ARG A 197 18.71 -5.00 -1.66
CA ARG A 197 20.07 -4.49 -1.91
C ARG A 197 20.40 -4.76 -3.37
N LEU A 198 20.72 -3.71 -4.13
CA LEU A 198 20.97 -3.84 -5.56
C LEU A 198 22.30 -4.52 -5.85
N ALA A 199 23.24 -4.55 -4.91
CA ALA A 199 24.44 -5.42 -4.99
C ALA A 199 24.09 -6.92 -5.17
N ASN A 200 22.90 -7.35 -4.70
CA ASN A 200 22.46 -8.72 -4.92
C ASN A 200 22.13 -9.02 -6.39
N LEU A 201 21.86 -7.99 -7.22
CA LEU A 201 21.63 -8.17 -8.66
C LEU A 201 22.89 -8.58 -9.42
N THR A 202 24.08 -8.28 -8.90
CA THR A 202 25.36 -8.62 -9.54
C THR A 202 25.99 -9.88 -8.95
N GLU A 203 25.77 -10.16 -7.65
CA GLU A 203 26.46 -11.25 -6.94
C GLU A 203 25.63 -12.51 -6.70
N LYS A 204 24.29 -12.39 -6.56
CA LYS A 204 23.43 -13.46 -6.03
C LYS A 204 22.17 -13.74 -6.84
N SER A 205 21.85 -12.90 -7.81
CA SER A 205 20.67 -13.08 -8.65
C SER A 205 20.96 -14.12 -9.72
N VAL A 206 19.99 -14.99 -9.97
CA VAL A 206 20.00 -15.82 -11.17
C VAL A 206 19.42 -14.96 -12.29
N GLU A 207 20.19 -14.71 -13.34
CA GLU A 207 19.67 -14.12 -14.57
C GLU A 207 18.55 -15.05 -15.08
N VAL A 208 17.31 -14.55 -15.08
CA VAL A 208 16.15 -15.36 -15.50
C VAL A 208 16.15 -15.51 -17.01
N GLY A 209 16.69 -14.51 -17.70
CA GLY A 209 17.13 -14.59 -19.08
C GLY A 209 17.25 -13.22 -19.73
N ALA A 210 17.65 -13.19 -21.00
CA ALA A 210 17.88 -11.95 -21.74
C ALA A 210 17.50 -12.01 -23.22
N ASP A 211 16.97 -10.90 -23.71
CA ASP A 211 16.72 -10.69 -25.15
C ASP A 211 17.81 -9.80 -25.77
N LYS A 212 17.70 -9.42 -27.04
CA LYS A 212 18.68 -8.57 -27.75
C LYS A 212 18.99 -7.25 -27.03
N LEU A 213 18.02 -6.69 -26.31
CA LEU A 213 18.13 -5.37 -25.68
C LEU A 213 18.23 -5.39 -24.15
N VAL A 214 17.56 -6.34 -23.49
CA VAL A 214 17.33 -6.31 -22.03
C VAL A 214 17.75 -7.63 -21.38
N ARG A 215 18.37 -7.56 -20.21
CA ARG A 215 18.61 -8.68 -19.29
C ARG A 215 17.62 -8.63 -18.12
N LEU A 216 17.10 -9.78 -17.70
CA LEU A 216 16.09 -9.88 -16.64
C LEU A 216 16.68 -10.55 -15.41
N PHE A 217 16.48 -9.89 -14.27
CA PHE A 217 16.87 -10.39 -12.96
C PHE A 217 15.64 -10.50 -12.07
N CYS A 218 15.51 -11.64 -11.39
CA CYS A 218 14.48 -11.83 -10.38
C CYS A 218 15.13 -11.77 -8.99
N LEU A 219 14.62 -10.86 -8.18
CA LEU A 219 14.97 -10.70 -6.78
C LEU A 219 13.93 -11.43 -5.91
N ASN A 220 14.32 -11.74 -4.68
CA ASN A 220 13.45 -12.37 -3.69
C ASN A 220 12.09 -11.68 -3.59
N SER A 221 11.04 -12.40 -3.20
CA SER A 221 9.66 -11.87 -3.15
C SER A 221 9.09 -11.45 -4.52
N GLY A 222 9.77 -11.83 -5.62
CA GLY A 222 9.32 -11.72 -7.00
C GLY A 222 9.32 -10.31 -7.58
N LEU A 223 10.28 -9.50 -7.16
CA LEU A 223 10.60 -8.28 -7.87
C LEU A 223 11.45 -8.63 -9.10
N VAL A 224 11.02 -8.23 -10.29
CA VAL A 224 11.74 -8.39 -11.55
C VAL A 224 12.32 -7.05 -11.97
N VAL A 225 13.61 -7.03 -12.28
CA VAL A 225 14.33 -5.84 -12.75
C VAL A 225 14.87 -6.14 -14.15
N GLY A 226 14.49 -5.32 -15.13
CA GLY A 226 15.04 -5.35 -16.47
C GLY A 226 16.16 -4.32 -16.62
N LEU A 227 17.32 -4.74 -17.11
CA LEU A 227 18.47 -3.86 -17.37
C LEU A 227 18.79 -3.81 -18.87
N TRP A 228 19.10 -2.62 -19.39
CA TRP A 228 19.61 -2.48 -20.76
C TRP A 228 21.00 -3.10 -20.90
N LYS A 229 21.22 -3.89 -21.94
CA LYS A 229 22.52 -4.55 -22.19
C LYS A 229 23.67 -3.56 -22.44
N VAL A 230 23.39 -2.45 -23.13
CA VAL A 230 24.43 -1.51 -23.58
C VAL A 230 24.89 -0.59 -22.44
N LYS A 231 23.97 -0.10 -21.60
CA LYS A 231 24.25 0.94 -20.60
C LYS A 231 24.20 0.45 -19.15
N ASN A 232 23.79 -0.80 -18.91
CA ASN A 232 23.53 -1.32 -17.57
C ASN A 232 22.55 -0.46 -16.73
N GLU A 233 21.70 0.32 -17.42
CA GLU A 233 20.66 1.15 -16.82
C GLU A 233 19.38 0.34 -16.62
N ILE A 234 18.57 0.74 -15.63
CA ILE A 234 17.26 0.12 -15.41
C ILE A 234 16.35 0.49 -16.57
N ALA A 235 15.80 -0.52 -17.24
CA ALA A 235 14.76 -0.35 -18.26
C ALA A 235 13.39 -0.25 -17.60
N PHE A 236 13.09 -1.22 -16.74
CA PHE A 236 11.84 -1.28 -16.00
C PHE A 236 12.01 -2.10 -14.72
N VAL A 237 11.11 -1.86 -13.78
CA VAL A 237 10.94 -2.69 -12.59
C VAL A 237 9.51 -3.17 -12.56
N MET A 238 9.31 -4.45 -12.26
CA MET A 238 8.00 -5.07 -12.17
C MET A 238 7.90 -5.87 -10.86
N THR A 239 6.78 -5.78 -10.17
CA THR A 239 6.50 -6.65 -9.01
C THR A 239 5.09 -7.21 -9.15
N SER A 240 4.92 -8.49 -8.81
CA SER A 240 3.61 -9.06 -8.52
C SER A 240 3.42 -9.17 -7.01
N LEU A 241 2.30 -8.67 -6.51
CA LEU A 241 1.94 -8.72 -5.10
C LEU A 241 0.63 -9.49 -4.96
N HIS A 242 0.70 -10.63 -4.27
CA HIS A 242 -0.49 -11.41 -3.94
C HIS A 242 -1.38 -10.64 -2.98
N TYR A 243 -2.71 -10.76 -3.12
CA TYR A 243 -3.66 -10.01 -2.29
C TYR A 243 -3.69 -10.43 -0.84
N HIS A 244 -3.18 -11.63 -0.51
CA HIS A 244 -3.09 -12.09 0.88
C HIS A 244 -2.34 -11.06 1.74
N GLN A 245 -3.10 -10.43 2.63
CA GLN A 245 -2.64 -9.42 3.57
C GLN A 245 -1.93 -8.21 2.93
N LEU A 246 -2.17 -7.97 1.63
CA LEU A 246 -1.51 -6.89 0.91
C LEU A 246 -1.95 -5.53 1.43
N PHE A 247 -3.22 -5.41 1.83
CA PHE A 247 -3.76 -4.17 2.36
C PHE A 247 -3.06 -3.83 3.69
N GLU A 248 -2.95 -4.79 4.60
CA GLU A 248 -2.27 -4.68 5.89
C GLU A 248 -0.80 -4.33 5.70
N ARG A 249 -0.08 -5.04 4.82
CA ARG A 249 1.31 -4.74 4.47
C ARG A 249 1.50 -3.35 3.90
N SER A 250 0.50 -2.83 3.18
CA SER A 250 0.55 -1.52 2.54
C SER A 250 0.05 -0.38 3.43
N THR A 251 -0.58 -0.67 4.58
CA THR A 251 -1.26 0.33 5.42
C THR A 251 -0.75 0.39 6.86
N LEU A 252 -0.40 -0.76 7.45
CA LEU A 252 -0.08 -0.88 8.88
C LEU A 252 1.42 -0.86 9.17
N GLY A 253 2.27 -1.05 8.16
CA GLY A 253 3.72 -0.90 8.29
C GLY A 253 4.11 0.57 8.35
N SER A 254 5.38 0.85 8.65
CA SER A 254 5.92 2.22 8.71
C SER A 254 6.86 2.48 7.53
N ALA A 255 7.37 3.72 7.40
CA ALA A 255 8.31 4.07 6.35
C ALA A 255 9.68 3.37 6.48
N THR A 256 10.00 2.84 7.67
CA THR A 256 11.31 2.21 7.96
C THR A 256 11.19 0.75 8.35
N VAL A 257 10.05 0.34 8.92
CA VAL A 257 9.83 -1.02 9.44
C VAL A 257 8.70 -1.68 8.67
N LYS A 258 8.99 -2.86 8.12
CA LYS A 258 7.99 -3.72 7.45
C LYS A 258 6.93 -4.18 8.45
N TYR A 259 5.70 -4.30 7.98
CA TYR A 259 4.65 -4.90 8.79
C TYR A 259 4.96 -6.39 9.02
N ALA A 260 5.12 -6.79 10.28
CA ALA A 260 5.29 -8.18 10.68
C ALA A 260 3.91 -8.80 10.89
N LEU A 261 3.66 -9.90 10.20
CA LEU A 261 2.42 -10.64 10.35
C LEU A 261 2.39 -11.37 11.69
N PRO A 262 1.21 -11.47 12.34
CA PRO A 262 1.05 -12.39 13.46
C PRO A 262 1.49 -13.79 13.02
N PRO A 263 2.34 -14.49 13.80
CA PRO A 263 2.73 -15.85 13.45
C PRO A 263 1.48 -16.71 13.34
N HIS A 264 1.34 -17.43 12.23
CA HIS A 264 0.25 -18.40 12.09
C HIS A 264 0.42 -19.44 13.19
N LYS A 265 -0.50 -19.46 14.14
CA LYS A 265 -0.67 -20.60 15.04
C LYS A 265 -1.50 -21.63 14.29
N PRO A 266 -0.94 -22.79 13.89
CA PRO A 266 -1.78 -23.86 13.40
C PRO A 266 -2.76 -24.23 14.52
N LEU A 267 -4.02 -24.49 14.16
CA LEU A 267 -4.94 -25.10 15.12
C LEU A 267 -4.38 -26.47 15.47
N LEU A 268 -4.34 -26.79 16.77
CA LEU A 268 -4.01 -28.12 17.25
C LEU A 268 -5.15 -29.04 16.81
N ASP A 269 -4.88 -29.84 15.78
CA ASP A 269 -5.76 -30.93 15.36
C ASP A 269 -5.10 -32.23 15.82
N ASP A 270 -5.88 -33.07 16.49
CA ASP A 270 -5.49 -34.25 17.25
C ASP A 270 -5.16 -35.47 16.36
N VAL A 271 -5.10 -35.28 15.03
CA VAL A 271 -5.11 -36.36 14.04
C VAL A 271 -3.73 -36.65 13.41
N ASP A 272 -2.71 -35.77 13.47
CA ASP A 272 -1.40 -36.07 12.84
C ASP A 272 -0.16 -35.63 13.68
N PRO A 273 0.69 -36.58 14.14
CA PRO A 273 1.95 -36.26 14.82
C PRO A 273 3.03 -35.66 13.91
N GLU A 274 2.91 -35.75 12.58
CA GLU A 274 3.84 -35.18 11.60
C GLU A 274 3.22 -34.03 10.78
N TYR A 275 2.69 -33.00 11.45
CA TYR A 275 2.25 -31.69 10.90
C TYR A 275 2.81 -31.37 9.48
N GLY A 276 2.10 -31.85 8.46
CA GLY A 276 2.35 -31.61 7.04
C GLY A 276 1.41 -30.56 6.48
N LEU A 277 1.50 -30.29 5.17
CA LEU A 277 0.43 -29.56 4.46
C LEU A 277 -0.71 -30.55 4.21
N HIS A 278 -1.77 -30.52 5.02
CA HIS A 278 -2.99 -31.33 4.81
C HIS A 278 -4.14 -30.48 4.28
N ASP A 279 -4.86 -31.00 3.28
CA ASP A 279 -6.05 -30.39 2.69
C ASP A 279 -5.88 -28.96 2.15
N TYR A 280 -4.67 -28.66 1.69
CA TYR A 280 -4.41 -27.35 1.13
C TYR A 280 -4.96 -27.21 -0.28
N SER A 281 -5.63 -26.10 -0.57
CA SER A 281 -5.93 -25.70 -1.95
C SER A 281 -4.80 -24.86 -2.50
N LEU A 282 -4.29 -25.21 -3.69
CA LEU A 282 -3.38 -24.42 -4.50
C LEU A 282 -4.12 -23.77 -5.65
N HIS A 283 -4.07 -22.45 -5.72
CA HIS A 283 -4.44 -21.70 -6.91
C HIS A 283 -3.18 -21.28 -7.67
N LEU A 284 -3.12 -21.60 -8.96
CA LEU A 284 -2.02 -21.26 -9.86
C LEU A 284 -2.57 -20.39 -10.99
N ASP A 285 -1.99 -19.21 -11.14
CA ASP A 285 -2.29 -18.25 -12.19
C ASP A 285 -0.99 -17.88 -12.92
N MET A 286 -0.94 -18.14 -14.22
CA MET A 286 0.11 -17.72 -15.13
C MET A 286 -0.45 -16.75 -16.14
N HIS A 287 0.08 -15.54 -16.14
CA HIS A 287 -0.37 -14.48 -17.02
C HIS A 287 0.81 -13.69 -17.59
N GLY A 288 0.64 -13.23 -18.83
CA GLY A 288 1.42 -12.15 -19.42
C GLY A 288 0.80 -10.79 -19.12
N ARG A 289 1.24 -9.76 -19.85
CA ARG A 289 0.72 -8.40 -19.69
C ARG A 289 -0.77 -8.29 -20.01
N SER A 290 -1.21 -8.93 -21.09
CA SER A 290 -2.58 -8.84 -21.62
C SER A 290 -3.34 -10.18 -21.62
N CYS A 291 -2.66 -11.30 -21.47
CA CYS A 291 -3.26 -12.64 -21.63
C CYS A 291 -3.03 -13.50 -20.38
N THR A 292 -4.00 -14.34 -20.04
CA THR A 292 -3.84 -15.43 -19.07
C THR A 292 -3.55 -16.71 -19.85
N TYR A 293 -2.47 -17.40 -19.49
CA TYR A 293 -2.02 -18.61 -20.17
C TYR A 293 -2.44 -19.88 -19.44
N LEU A 294 -2.46 -19.85 -18.11
CA LEU A 294 -2.94 -20.95 -17.29
C LEU A 294 -3.59 -20.40 -16.03
N CYS A 295 -4.79 -20.87 -15.71
CA CYS A 295 -5.42 -20.62 -14.43
C CYS A 295 -6.02 -21.95 -13.96
N GLY A 296 -5.63 -22.42 -12.79
CA GLY A 296 -6.04 -23.71 -12.26
C GLY A 296 -6.09 -23.72 -10.75
N THR A 297 -7.07 -24.44 -10.20
CA THR A 297 -7.19 -24.65 -8.75
C THR A 297 -7.10 -26.13 -8.45
N PHE A 298 -6.09 -26.51 -7.68
CA PHE A 298 -5.84 -27.86 -7.21
C PHE A 298 -6.27 -27.94 -5.75
N LYS A 299 -7.11 -28.90 -5.40
CA LYS A 299 -7.63 -29.07 -4.03
C LYS A 299 -6.99 -30.30 -3.37
N SER A 300 -7.03 -30.32 -2.05
CA SER A 300 -6.58 -31.46 -1.23
C SER A 300 -5.13 -31.86 -1.50
N LEU A 301 -4.23 -30.87 -1.56
CA LEU A 301 -2.80 -31.12 -1.58
C LEU A 301 -2.34 -31.68 -0.24
N PHE A 302 -1.50 -32.71 -0.32
CA PHE A 302 -0.92 -33.42 0.80
C PHE A 302 0.60 -33.40 0.70
N CYS A 303 1.30 -32.95 1.74
CA CYS A 303 2.77 -33.03 1.80
C CYS A 303 3.26 -33.32 3.22
N ARG A 304 4.06 -34.39 3.38
CA ARG A 304 4.71 -34.75 4.65
C ARG A 304 5.88 -33.81 4.96
N LYS A 305 6.09 -33.52 6.24
CA LYS A 305 7.07 -32.56 6.79
C LYS A 305 8.51 -32.75 6.25
N GLY A 306 8.90 -33.99 5.92
CA GLY A 306 10.23 -34.33 5.38
C GLY A 306 10.49 -34.01 3.90
N ARG A 307 9.49 -33.58 3.11
CA ARG A 307 9.65 -33.22 1.68
C ARG A 307 9.44 -31.74 1.38
N VAL A 308 9.21 -30.92 2.42
CA VAL A 308 9.03 -29.47 2.26
C VAL A 308 10.40 -28.81 2.10
N GLY A 309 10.93 -28.80 0.87
CA GLY A 309 11.89 -27.78 0.49
C GLY A 309 11.22 -26.43 0.65
N ARG A 310 11.83 -25.47 1.37
CA ARG A 310 11.29 -24.11 1.61
C ARG A 310 10.99 -23.31 0.33
N THR A 311 11.20 -23.90 -0.84
CA THR A 311 10.98 -23.36 -2.17
C THR A 311 10.41 -24.48 -3.04
N VAL A 312 9.13 -24.38 -3.46
CA VAL A 312 8.67 -25.15 -4.61
C VAL A 312 9.29 -24.48 -5.83
N ARG A 313 10.40 -25.02 -6.31
CA ARG A 313 11.05 -24.57 -7.54
C ARG A 313 10.35 -25.26 -8.70
N CYS A 314 9.44 -24.55 -9.36
CA CYS A 314 8.92 -25.01 -10.65
C CYS A 314 9.93 -24.60 -11.73
N ASP A 315 10.83 -25.52 -12.07
CA ASP A 315 11.75 -25.35 -13.21
C ASP A 315 10.97 -25.57 -14.52
N PHE A 316 10.26 -24.53 -14.97
CA PHE A 316 9.75 -24.49 -16.33
C PHE A 316 10.92 -24.13 -17.27
N LYS A 317 11.39 -25.11 -18.05
CA LYS A 317 12.32 -24.88 -19.16
C LYS A 317 11.61 -24.02 -20.21
N MET A 318 11.79 -22.70 -20.14
CA MET A 318 11.20 -21.77 -21.09
C MET A 318 11.95 -21.78 -22.42
N ILE A 319 11.18 -21.83 -23.52
CA ILE A 319 11.66 -21.64 -24.89
C ILE A 319 12.01 -20.14 -25.07
N PRO A 320 13.14 -19.78 -25.71
CA PRO A 320 13.71 -18.41 -25.68
C PRO A 320 12.81 -17.28 -26.21
N ALA A 321 11.76 -17.60 -26.97
CA ALA A 321 10.92 -16.61 -27.64
C ALA A 321 9.87 -15.93 -26.73
N VAL A 322 9.68 -16.37 -25.48
CA VAL A 322 8.53 -15.95 -24.64
C VAL A 322 8.92 -15.28 -23.31
N MET A 323 10.16 -14.80 -23.21
CA MET A 323 10.73 -14.27 -21.95
C MET A 323 10.05 -13.03 -21.35
N PHE A 324 9.11 -12.41 -22.06
CA PHE A 324 8.34 -11.27 -21.54
C PHE A 324 7.11 -11.65 -20.71
N SER A 325 6.69 -12.92 -20.66
CA SER A 325 5.30 -13.25 -20.30
C SER A 325 5.09 -14.26 -19.17
N PHE A 326 6.13 -14.76 -18.49
CA PHE A 326 5.92 -15.82 -17.51
C PHE A 326 6.69 -15.61 -16.21
N TYR A 327 5.94 -15.31 -15.15
CA TYR A 327 6.39 -15.47 -13.78
C TYR A 327 5.25 -16.09 -12.96
N ILE A 328 5.43 -17.36 -12.55
CA ILE A 328 4.62 -17.96 -11.48
C ILE A 328 5.15 -17.38 -10.18
N GLN A 329 4.36 -16.55 -9.51
CA GLN A 329 4.89 -15.78 -8.38
C GLN A 329 4.30 -16.13 -7.02
N TYR A 330 3.18 -16.85 -6.93
CA TYR A 330 2.63 -17.22 -5.62
C TYR A 330 1.90 -18.56 -5.66
N PHE A 331 2.19 -19.39 -4.66
CA PHE A 331 1.35 -20.52 -4.26
C PHE A 331 0.45 -20.03 -3.13
N CYS A 332 -0.85 -19.90 -3.38
CA CYS A 332 -1.81 -19.70 -2.30
C CYS A 332 -2.09 -21.08 -1.69
N PHE A 333 -1.77 -21.28 -0.42
CA PHE A 333 -2.05 -22.49 0.33
C PHE A 333 -3.20 -22.18 1.31
N LYS A 334 -4.40 -22.72 1.05
CA LYS A 334 -5.56 -22.63 1.98
C LYS A 334 -5.75 -23.92 2.77
N GLY A 335 -5.50 -23.92 4.08
CA GLY A 335 -5.89 -25.00 4.99
C GLY A 335 -7.38 -24.88 5.39
N ARG A 336 -8.12 -25.98 5.45
CA ARG A 336 -9.44 -26.00 6.10
C ARG A 336 -9.23 -26.02 7.60
N ASN A 337 -9.40 -24.86 8.23
CA ASN A 337 -9.99 -24.66 9.56
C ASN A 337 -9.76 -23.18 9.89
N LEU A 338 -10.57 -22.33 9.26
CA LEU A 338 -10.69 -20.90 9.52
C LEU A 338 -12.11 -20.67 10.00
N ASN A 339 -12.35 -20.95 11.28
CA ASN A 339 -13.45 -20.38 12.07
C ASN A 339 -12.84 -19.75 13.31
#